data_AF-A0A8F5BZ45-F1
#
_entry.id   AF-A0A8F5BZ45-F1
#
_cell.length_a   1.000
_cell.length_b   1.000
_cell.length_c   1.000
_cell.angle_alpha   90.00
_cell.angle_beta   90.00
_cell.angle_gamma   90.00
#
_symmetry.space_group_name_H-M   'P 1'
#
loop_
_entity.id
_entity.type
_entity.pdbx_description
1 polymer ?
#
loop_
_entity_poly.entity_id
_entity_poly.type
_entity_poly.pdbx_seq_one_letter_code
_entity_poly.pdbx_strand_id
1 'polypeptide(L)'
;MEELIKKAREKGIDVEDLLIREISKDDPQEGIRLRLEIAEKYMAEAYDYLKKDDPIQASEKAYKVAEEIVKALAEKFKTEEYKQAIVEGRWYTYLLASTTNDLSKRVGDWISDGWNAGYVLHVWGFHEGKLSVDKIIVNIEKIKKMLENAKNILMS
;
A
#
# COMPACT_ATOMS: atom_id res chain seq x y z
N MET A 1 -24.06 -9.09 1.22
CA MET A 1 -22.80 -8.38 1.55
C MET A 1 -22.00 -8.06 0.29
N GLU A 2 -21.86 -8.99 -0.66
CA GLU A 2 -21.17 -8.78 -1.95
C GLU A 2 -21.73 -7.60 -2.78
N GLU A 3 -23.06 -7.49 -2.93
CA GLU A 3 -23.68 -6.39 -3.68
C GLU A 3 -23.41 -5.00 -3.05
N LEU A 4 -23.29 -4.94 -1.73
CA LEU A 4 -22.97 -3.69 -1.03
C LEU A 4 -21.52 -3.28 -1.29
N ILE A 5 -20.57 -4.22 -1.19
CA ILE A 5 -19.15 -3.98 -1.46
C ILE A 5 -18.94 -3.58 -2.92
N LYS A 6 -19.65 -4.24 -3.85
CA LYS A 6 -19.62 -3.90 -5.27
C LYS A 6 -20.07 -2.45 -5.51
N LYS A 7 -21.22 -2.05 -4.98
CA LYS A 7 -21.72 -0.66 -5.10
C LYS A 7 -20.79 0.37 -4.46
N ALA A 8 -20.12 0.01 -3.36
CA ALA A 8 -19.12 0.88 -2.74
C ALA A 8 -17.92 1.09 -3.69
N ARG A 9 -17.38 0.01 -4.27
CA ARG A 9 -16.27 0.06 -5.22
C ARG A 9 -16.62 0.84 -6.49
N GLU A 10 -17.83 0.70 -7.03
CA GLU A 10 -18.33 1.50 -8.17
C GLU A 10 -18.34 3.00 -7.89
N LYS A 11 -18.48 3.40 -6.62
CA LYS A 11 -18.38 4.79 -6.16
C LYS A 11 -16.95 5.21 -5.77
N GLY A 12 -15.96 4.36 -6.02
CA GLY A 12 -14.56 4.60 -5.64
C GLY A 12 -14.30 4.51 -4.14
N ILE A 13 -15.18 3.84 -3.38
CA ILE A 13 -15.01 3.62 -1.95
C ILE A 13 -14.19 2.34 -1.76
N ASP A 14 -13.03 2.50 -1.15
CA ASP A 14 -12.27 1.38 -0.60
C ASP A 14 -12.88 0.97 0.75
N VAL A 15 -13.52 -0.20 0.79
CA VAL A 15 -14.21 -0.70 1.98
C VAL A 15 -13.21 -1.11 3.06
N GLU A 16 -12.05 -1.64 2.69
CA GLU A 16 -11.02 -2.07 3.64
C GLU A 16 -10.44 -0.82 4.33
N ASP A 17 -10.07 0.20 3.56
CA ASP A 17 -9.58 1.48 4.09
C ASP A 17 -10.63 2.19 4.96
N LEU A 18 -11.91 2.16 4.56
CA LEU A 18 -13.01 2.75 5.32
C LEU A 18 -13.16 2.11 6.70
N LEU A 19 -13.12 0.77 6.77
CA LEU A 19 -13.24 0.03 8.02
C LEU A 19 -12.05 0.31 8.94
N ILE A 20 -10.82 0.27 8.39
CA ILE A 20 -9.61 0.59 9.15
C ILE A 20 -9.69 2.02 9.69
N ARG A 21 -10.09 2.99 8.87
CA ARG A 21 -10.23 4.38 9.32
C ARG A 21 -11.22 4.53 10.48
N GLU A 22 -12.31 3.76 10.48
CA GLU A 22 -13.27 3.81 11.58
C GLU A 22 -12.65 3.24 12.87
N ILE A 23 -11.95 2.11 12.77
CA ILE A 23 -11.23 1.49 13.91
C ILE A 23 -10.16 2.44 14.45
N SER A 24 -9.40 3.08 13.55
CA SER A 24 -8.34 4.05 13.87
C SER A 24 -8.80 5.28 14.65
N LYS A 25 -10.10 5.63 14.63
CA LYS A 25 -10.62 6.76 15.42
C LYS A 25 -10.58 6.47 16.91
N ASP A 26 -10.90 5.22 17.27
CA ASP A 26 -10.93 4.76 18.66
C ASP A 26 -9.55 4.26 19.10
N ASP A 27 -8.88 3.48 18.24
CA ASP A 27 -7.53 2.95 18.47
C ASP A 27 -6.65 3.06 17.21
N PRO A 28 -5.85 4.15 17.10
CA PRO A 28 -4.91 4.32 15.98
C PRO A 28 -3.87 3.21 15.86
N GLN A 29 -3.48 2.55 16.97
CA GLN A 29 -2.49 1.48 16.91
C GLN A 29 -3.08 0.20 16.32
N GLU A 30 -4.34 -0.10 16.65
CA GLU A 30 -5.06 -1.21 16.04
C GLU A 30 -5.22 -1.02 14.53
N GLY A 31 -5.56 0.19 14.08
CA GLY A 31 -5.63 0.51 12.66
C GLY A 31 -4.30 0.30 11.93
N ILE A 32 -3.19 0.77 12.51
CA ILE A 32 -1.83 0.54 11.97
C ILE A 32 -1.51 -0.96 11.91
N ARG A 33 -1.87 -1.72 12.96
CA ARG A 33 -1.65 -3.18 13.04
C ARG A 33 -2.40 -3.92 11.93
N LEU A 34 -3.66 -3.55 11.68
CA LEU A 34 -4.48 -4.14 10.62
C LEU A 34 -3.89 -3.85 9.23
N ARG A 35 -3.41 -2.63 8.97
CA ARG A 35 -2.73 -2.31 7.70
C ARG A 35 -1.49 -3.16 7.48
N LEU A 36 -0.70 -3.40 8.53
CA LEU A 36 0.46 -4.28 8.45
C LEU A 36 0.08 -5.72 8.13
N GLU A 37 -0.94 -6.27 8.80
CA GLU A 37 -1.42 -7.63 8.52
C GLU A 37 -1.89 -7.79 7.06
N ILE A 38 -2.62 -6.79 6.55
CA ILE A 38 -3.07 -6.75 5.15
C ILE A 38 -1.87 -6.67 4.20
N ALA A 39 -0.90 -5.81 4.50
CA ALA A 39 0.32 -5.67 3.70
C ALA A 39 1.14 -6.97 3.66
N GLU A 40 1.27 -7.68 4.78
CA GLU A 40 1.93 -8.99 4.83
C GLU A 40 1.19 -10.04 4.01
N LYS A 41 -0.14 -10.08 4.11
CA LYS A 41 -0.97 -10.96 3.30
C LYS A 41 -0.79 -10.68 1.80
N TYR A 42 -0.83 -9.41 1.39
CA TYR A 42 -0.61 -9.04 0.00
C TYR A 42 0.80 -9.37 -0.48
N MET A 43 1.82 -9.24 0.37
CA MET A 43 3.17 -9.66 0.03
C MET A 43 3.25 -11.17 -0.22
N ALA A 44 2.63 -11.99 0.65
CA ALA A 44 2.54 -13.43 0.45
C ALA A 44 1.81 -13.80 -0.84
N GLU A 45 0.67 -13.16 -1.11
CA GLU A 45 -0.08 -13.34 -2.37
C GLU A 45 0.75 -12.96 -3.60
N ALA A 46 1.53 -11.87 -3.54
CA ALA A 46 2.41 -11.46 -4.64
C ALA A 46 3.42 -12.56 -4.99
N TYR A 47 4.08 -13.16 -3.99
CA TYR A 47 5.00 -14.28 -4.22
C TYR A 47 4.30 -15.53 -4.74
N ASP A 48 3.07 -15.80 -4.31
CA ASP A 48 2.30 -16.93 -4.83
C ASP A 48 1.92 -16.73 -6.30
N TYR A 49 1.63 -15.51 -6.74
CA TYR A 49 1.43 -15.19 -8.15
C TYR A 49 2.73 -15.27 -8.97
N LEU A 50 3.89 -14.89 -8.39
CA LEU A 50 5.18 -15.12 -9.04
C LEU A 50 5.43 -16.61 -9.31
N LYS A 51 5.11 -17.50 -8.36
CA LYS A 51 5.24 -18.96 -8.55
C LYS A 51 4.31 -19.52 -9.63
N LYS A 52 3.20 -18.83 -9.89
CA LYS A 52 2.20 -19.19 -10.93
C LYS A 52 2.50 -18.56 -12.28
N ASP A 53 3.62 -17.84 -12.42
CA ASP A 53 3.97 -17.07 -13.61
C ASP A 53 2.91 -16.03 -14.01
N ASP A 54 2.27 -15.40 -13.02
CA ASP A 54 1.25 -14.35 -13.22
C ASP A 54 1.82 -12.99 -12.80
N PRO A 55 2.48 -12.25 -13.72
CA PRO A 55 3.09 -10.98 -13.39
C PRO A 55 2.07 -9.86 -13.15
N ILE A 56 0.87 -9.96 -13.72
CA ILE A 56 -0.18 -8.95 -13.59
C ILE A 56 -0.69 -8.94 -12.15
N GLN A 57 -1.07 -10.12 -11.63
CA GLN A 57 -1.56 -10.24 -10.26
C GLN A 57 -0.44 -10.05 -9.23
N ALA A 58 0.77 -10.53 -9.49
CA ALA A 58 1.91 -10.26 -8.62
C ALA A 58 2.18 -8.75 -8.49
N SER A 59 2.09 -8.00 -9.59
CA SER A 59 2.26 -6.55 -9.62
C SER A 59 1.17 -5.81 -8.85
N GLU A 60 -0.10 -6.19 -9.03
CA GLU A 60 -1.23 -5.60 -8.30
C GLU A 60 -1.06 -5.77 -6.78
N LYS A 61 -0.71 -6.98 -6.34
CA LYS A 61 -0.55 -7.30 -4.93
C LYS A 61 0.63 -6.56 -4.31
N ALA A 62 1.78 -6.55 -4.98
CA ALA A 62 2.94 -5.80 -4.51
C ALA A 62 2.67 -4.29 -4.42
N TYR A 63 1.95 -3.71 -5.37
CA TYR A 63 1.52 -2.30 -5.26
C TYR A 63 0.67 -2.04 -4.02
N LYS A 64 -0.31 -2.92 -3.73
CA LYS A 64 -1.15 -2.81 -2.53
C LYS A 64 -0.35 -2.88 -1.23
N VAL A 65 0.76 -3.64 -1.18
CA VAL A 65 1.69 -3.60 -0.04
C VAL A 65 2.26 -2.20 0.13
N ALA A 66 2.80 -1.60 -0.94
CA ALA A 66 3.38 -0.26 -0.87
C ALA A 66 2.34 0.77 -0.42
N GLU A 67 1.11 0.68 -0.94
CA GLU A 67 0.00 1.56 -0.56
C GLU A 67 -0.31 1.48 0.94
N GLU A 68 -0.54 0.27 1.47
CA GLU A 68 -0.89 0.12 2.90
C GLU A 68 0.25 0.54 3.83
N ILE A 69 1.50 0.35 3.43
CA ILE A 69 2.66 0.81 4.21
C ILE A 69 2.77 2.33 4.22
N VAL A 70 2.53 3.01 3.09
CA VAL A 70 2.50 4.48 3.06
C VAL A 70 1.38 4.99 3.95
N LYS A 71 0.17 4.44 3.86
CA LYS A 71 -0.97 4.83 4.70
C LYS A 71 -0.68 4.64 6.20
N ALA A 72 -0.12 3.50 6.58
CA ALA A 72 0.21 3.20 7.98
C ALA A 72 1.27 4.16 8.55
N LEU A 73 2.32 4.46 7.78
CA LEU A 73 3.34 5.43 8.21
C LEU A 73 2.78 6.85 8.26
N ALA A 74 1.95 7.25 7.29
CA ALA A 74 1.27 8.55 7.29
C ALA A 74 0.42 8.74 8.56
N GLU A 75 -0.30 7.67 8.95
CA GLU A 75 -1.11 7.64 10.14
C GLU A 75 -0.28 7.69 11.43
N LYS A 76 0.84 6.95 11.51
CA LYS A 76 1.75 6.98 12.67
C LYS A 76 2.36 8.37 12.87
N PHE A 77 2.79 9.01 11.79
CA PHE A 77 3.44 10.33 11.83
C PHE A 77 2.46 11.51 11.72
N LYS A 78 1.15 11.24 11.58
CA LYS A 78 0.07 12.23 11.44
C LYS A 78 0.39 13.30 10.39
N THR A 79 0.81 12.85 9.20
CA THR A 79 1.17 13.75 8.10
C THR A 79 -0.02 14.60 7.64
N GLU A 80 0.23 15.72 6.96
CA GLU A 80 -0.84 16.56 6.45
C GLU A 80 -1.66 15.84 5.37
N GLU A 81 -1.02 15.00 4.55
CA GLU A 81 -1.68 14.15 3.56
C GLU A 81 -2.63 13.14 4.20
N TYR A 82 -2.27 12.57 5.36
CA TYR A 82 -3.15 11.69 6.11
C TYR A 82 -4.42 12.43 6.55
N LYS A 83 -4.27 13.65 7.09
CA LYS A 83 -5.42 14.49 7.47
C LYS A 83 -6.27 14.83 6.25
N GLN A 84 -5.63 15.15 5.12
CA GLN A 84 -6.33 15.44 3.88
C GLN A 84 -7.11 14.22 3.37
N ALA A 85 -6.52 13.02 3.39
CA ALA A 85 -7.20 11.78 3.00
C ALA A 85 -8.43 11.47 3.86
N ILE A 86 -8.39 11.81 5.16
CA ILE A 86 -9.58 11.70 6.04
C ILE A 86 -10.68 12.66 5.58
N VAL A 87 -10.34 13.93 5.33
CA VAL A 87 -11.31 14.96 4.90
C VAL A 87 -11.93 14.60 3.55
N GLU A 88 -11.12 14.16 2.61
CA GLU A 88 -11.55 13.70 1.28
C GLU A 88 -12.30 12.37 1.32
N GLY A 89 -12.22 11.65 2.44
CA GLY A 89 -12.85 10.35 2.61
C GLY A 89 -12.18 9.21 1.83
N ARG A 90 -11.06 9.46 1.14
CA ARG A 90 -10.30 8.50 0.32
C ARG A 90 -8.85 8.93 0.15
N TRP A 91 -8.00 7.97 -0.22
CA TRP A 91 -6.66 8.26 -0.72
C TRP A 91 -6.67 8.54 -2.22
N TYR A 92 -5.93 9.56 -2.62
CA TYR A 92 -5.55 9.79 -4.01
C TYR A 92 -4.10 9.41 -4.19
N THR A 93 -3.73 8.91 -5.36
CA THR A 93 -2.35 8.47 -5.64
C THR A 93 -1.32 9.59 -5.43
N TYR A 94 -1.70 10.86 -5.69
CA TYR A 94 -0.80 11.99 -5.42
C TYR A 94 -0.55 12.23 -3.93
N LEU A 95 -1.52 11.92 -3.06
CA LEU A 95 -1.34 12.02 -1.60
C LEU A 95 -0.35 10.97 -1.11
N LEU A 96 -0.41 9.76 -1.65
CA LEU A 96 0.55 8.70 -1.33
C LEU A 96 1.97 9.09 -1.79
N ALA A 97 2.11 9.61 -3.01
CA ALA A 97 3.41 10.09 -3.52
C ALA A 97 3.96 11.30 -2.74
N SER A 98 3.10 12.25 -2.35
CA SER A 98 3.50 13.38 -1.50
C SER A 98 3.98 12.90 -0.14
N THR A 99 3.21 12.01 0.49
CA THR A 99 3.55 11.39 1.77
C THR A 99 4.92 10.73 1.74
N THR A 100 5.25 9.99 0.67
CA THR A 100 6.55 9.30 0.58
C THR A 100 7.71 10.27 0.51
N ASN A 101 7.56 11.39 -0.20
CA ASN A 101 8.59 12.44 -0.31
C ASN A 101 8.83 13.16 1.01
N ASP A 102 7.79 13.34 1.82
CA ASP A 102 7.94 13.97 3.13
C ASP A 102 8.44 13.02 4.20
N LEU A 103 8.02 11.76 4.16
CA LEU A 103 8.50 10.74 5.09
C LEU A 103 9.91 10.28 4.79
N SER A 104 10.39 10.30 3.55
CA SER A 104 11.78 9.88 3.24
C SER A 104 12.82 10.69 4.02
N LYS A 105 12.54 11.97 4.28
CA LYS A 105 13.35 12.88 5.11
C LYS A 105 13.41 12.46 6.58
N ARG A 106 12.45 11.66 7.05
CA ARG A 106 12.30 11.25 8.46
C ARG A 106 12.71 9.80 8.70
N VAL A 107 12.33 8.91 7.79
CA VAL A 107 12.50 7.45 7.96
C VAL A 107 13.54 6.85 7.03
N GLY A 108 13.96 7.59 6.00
CA GLY A 108 14.96 7.17 5.00
C GLY A 108 14.37 6.91 3.62
N ASP A 109 15.23 6.93 2.60
CA ASP A 109 14.85 6.87 1.18
C ASP A 109 14.16 5.58 0.76
N TRP A 110 14.26 4.51 1.55
CA TRP A 110 13.62 3.23 1.27
C TRP A 110 12.10 3.33 1.10
N ILE A 111 11.44 4.33 1.71
CA ILE A 111 10.01 4.54 1.54
C ILE A 111 9.68 5.02 0.11
N SER A 112 10.49 5.94 -0.42
CA SER A 112 10.35 6.44 -1.79
C SER A 112 10.77 5.37 -2.80
N ASP A 113 11.82 4.60 -2.51
CA ASP A 113 12.25 3.48 -3.37
C ASP A 113 11.15 2.43 -3.51
N GLY A 114 10.53 2.04 -2.39
CA GLY A 114 9.44 1.05 -2.38
C GLY A 114 8.18 1.59 -3.05
N TRP A 115 7.79 2.84 -2.78
CA TRP A 115 6.64 3.46 -3.45
C TRP A 115 6.84 3.58 -4.97
N ASN A 116 7.99 4.06 -5.42
CA ASN A 116 8.29 4.20 -6.84
C ASN A 116 8.30 2.83 -7.55
N ALA A 117 8.86 1.81 -6.90
CA ALA A 117 8.78 0.43 -7.39
C ALA A 117 7.32 -0.05 -7.48
N GLY A 118 6.51 0.22 -6.45
CA GLY A 118 5.07 -0.10 -6.45
C GLY A 118 4.31 0.60 -7.57
N TYR A 119 4.58 1.89 -7.80
CA TYR A 119 3.91 2.65 -8.86
C TYR A 119 4.30 2.15 -10.27
N VAL A 120 5.56 1.75 -10.49
CA VAL A 120 5.98 1.08 -11.71
C VAL A 120 5.21 -0.22 -11.93
N LEU A 121 5.05 -1.04 -10.88
CA LEU A 121 4.26 -2.27 -10.95
C LEU A 121 2.78 -2.00 -11.21
N HIS A 122 2.21 -0.97 -10.59
CA HIS A 122 0.82 -0.58 -10.80
C HIS A 122 0.54 -0.20 -12.27
N VAL A 123 1.40 0.64 -12.86
CA VAL A 123 1.23 1.09 -14.25
C VAL A 123 1.62 -0.01 -15.23
N TRP A 124 2.89 -0.42 -15.23
CA TRP A 124 3.44 -1.26 -16.30
C TRP A 124 3.20 -2.75 -16.10
N GLY A 125 3.07 -3.19 -14.84
CA GLY A 125 2.81 -4.58 -14.50
C GLY A 125 1.32 -4.92 -14.51
N PHE A 126 0.51 -4.15 -13.78
CA PHE A 126 -0.91 -4.43 -13.61
C PHE A 126 -1.77 -3.84 -14.73
N HIS A 127 -1.77 -2.52 -14.92
CA HIS A 127 -2.66 -1.88 -15.90
C HIS A 127 -2.28 -2.18 -17.35
N GLU A 128 -0.99 -2.06 -17.68
CA GLU A 128 -0.52 -2.24 -19.06
C GLU A 128 -0.13 -3.69 -19.38
N GLY A 129 0.15 -4.52 -18.37
CA GLY A 129 0.51 -5.93 -18.53
C GLY A 129 1.76 -6.16 -19.40
N LYS A 130 2.74 -5.24 -19.35
CA LYS A 130 3.91 -5.25 -20.26
C LYS A 130 5.16 -5.89 -19.66
N LEU A 131 5.17 -6.18 -18.37
CA LEU A 131 6.34 -6.72 -17.67
C LEU A 131 6.14 -8.19 -17.34
N SER A 132 7.15 -9.01 -17.63
CA SER A 132 7.22 -10.42 -17.23
C SER A 132 7.74 -10.57 -15.80
N VAL A 133 7.63 -11.78 -15.24
CA VAL A 133 8.07 -12.12 -13.88
C VAL A 133 9.53 -11.70 -13.61
N ASP A 134 10.44 -11.97 -14.54
CA ASP A 134 11.86 -11.61 -14.41
C ASP A 134 12.09 -10.09 -14.35
N LYS A 135 11.19 -9.29 -14.93
CA LYS A 135 11.26 -7.82 -14.93
C LYS A 135 10.64 -7.18 -13.69
N ILE A 136 9.62 -7.83 -13.09
CA ILE A 136 8.93 -7.27 -11.93
C ILE A 136 9.58 -7.65 -10.61
N ILE A 137 10.33 -8.76 -10.54
CA ILE A 137 10.86 -9.30 -9.27
C ILE A 137 11.74 -8.28 -8.54
N VAL A 138 12.54 -7.49 -9.27
CA VAL A 138 13.38 -6.43 -8.67
C VAL A 138 12.57 -5.34 -7.96
N ASN A 139 11.38 -5.02 -8.46
CA ASN A 139 10.49 -4.03 -7.82
C ASN A 139 9.77 -4.64 -6.61
N ILE A 140 9.38 -5.91 -6.69
CA ILE A 140 8.78 -6.64 -5.57
C ILE A 140 9.76 -6.73 -4.40
N GLU A 141 11.04 -7.03 -4.64
CA GLU A 141 12.05 -7.07 -3.58
C GLU A 141 12.28 -5.69 -2.91
N LYS A 142 12.19 -4.58 -3.67
CA LYS A 142 12.22 -3.23 -3.09
C LYS A 142 11.04 -2.98 -2.15
N ILE A 143 9.85 -3.43 -2.54
CA ILE A 143 8.64 -3.30 -1.71
C ILE A 143 8.72 -4.22 -0.49
N LYS A 144 9.31 -5.41 -0.61
CA LYS A 144 9.57 -6.29 0.54
C LYS A 144 10.49 -5.63 1.55
N LYS A 145 11.58 -5.01 1.09
CA LYS A 145 12.47 -4.22 1.96
C LYS A 145 11.74 -3.05 2.61
N MET A 146 10.85 -2.37 1.88
CA MET A 146 10.00 -1.30 2.42
C MET A 146 9.09 -1.81 3.55
N LEU A 147 8.43 -2.96 3.36
CA LEU A 147 7.60 -3.60 4.38
C LEU A 147 8.42 -3.96 5.63
N GLU A 148 9.59 -4.60 5.45
CA GLU A 148 10.47 -4.99 6.56
C GLU A 148 10.95 -3.78 7.38
N ASN A 149 11.37 -2.70 6.71
CA ASN A 149 11.77 -1.45 7.37
C ASN A 149 10.61 -0.77 8.08
N ALA A 150 9.43 -0.72 7.46
CA ALA A 150 8.24 -0.13 8.06
C ALA A 150 7.81 -0.88 9.31
N LYS A 151 7.90 -2.22 9.33
CA LYS A 151 7.61 -3.04 10.52
C LYS A 151 8.45 -2.63 11.72
N ASN A 152 9.75 -2.38 11.54
CA ASN A 152 10.64 -1.95 12.62
C ASN A 152 10.22 -0.60 13.23
N ILE A 153 9.62 0.28 12.42
CA ILE A 153 9.16 1.59 12.86
C ILE A 153 7.77 1.50 13.45
N LEU A 154 6.86 0.72 12.85
CA LEU A 154 5.45 0.69 13.22
C LEU A 154 5.19 -0.17 14.46
N MET A 155 6.00 -1.22 14.68
CA MET A 155 5.89 -2.13 15.84
C MET A 155 6.77 -1.74 17.03
N SER A 156 7.52 -0.64 16.93
CA SER A 156 8.24 -0.01 18.06
C SER A 156 7.35 0.99 18.78
#